data_AF-A0AA39UZU3-F1
#
_entry.id   AF-A0AA39UZU3-F1
#
_cell.length_a   1.000
_cell.length_b   1.000
_cell.length_c   1.000
_cell.angle_alpha   90.00
_cell.angle_beta   90.00
_cell.angle_gamma   90.00
#
_symmetry.space_group_name_H-M   'P 1'
#
loop_
_entity.id
_entity.type
_entity.pdbx_description
1 polymer ?
#
loop_
_entity_poly.entity_id
_entity_poly.type
_entity_poly.pdbx_seq_one_letter_code
_entity_poly.pdbx_strand_id
1 'polypeptide(L)'
;MPDISLLWSPAPYHILSYGTLLGSSVYQSFINGIVSYRALSRPQFSTLQSALLPIFFTLQTALPAILALTYPGPLTPSPSLSSLSTTTTTTRSPSSLPGVLAPSNRWSVLLPLTSIFILNALNLFYMGPVTTRIMKERKHQETRDGKRYYDAGPHSKEMERLNGRFGRMHGASALTNLVALGVTVVYGVVLSERL
;
A
#
# COMPACT_ATOMS: atom_id res chain seq x y z
N MET A 1 0.11 26.69 -24.06
CA MET A 1 -0.36 26.55 -22.65
C MET A 1 -0.76 25.10 -22.44
N PRO A 2 -0.49 24.48 -21.28
CA PRO A 2 -1.00 23.14 -21.01
C PRO A 2 -2.53 23.15 -21.17
N ASP A 3 -3.05 22.16 -21.87
CA ASP A 3 -4.48 22.06 -22.16
C ASP A 3 -5.22 21.71 -20.86
N ILE A 4 -6.02 22.64 -20.35
CA ILE A 4 -6.72 22.52 -19.06
C ILE A 4 -7.70 21.33 -19.06
N SER A 5 -8.07 20.85 -20.25
CA SER A 5 -8.86 19.62 -20.43
C SER A 5 -8.21 18.38 -19.81
N LEU A 6 -6.88 18.35 -19.66
CA LEU A 6 -6.14 17.27 -18.99
C LEU A 6 -6.54 17.10 -17.52
N LEU A 7 -6.93 18.18 -16.83
CA LEU A 7 -7.38 18.12 -15.44
C LEU A 7 -8.72 17.38 -15.29
N TRP A 8 -9.48 17.19 -16.37
CA TRP A 8 -10.73 16.45 -16.37
C TRP A 8 -10.56 15.00 -16.85
N SER A 9 -9.33 14.60 -17.20
CA SER A 9 -8.98 13.23 -17.56
C SER A 9 -8.62 12.41 -16.31
N PRO A 10 -8.96 11.11 -16.24
CA PRO A 10 -8.54 10.25 -15.13
C PRO A 10 -7.03 9.97 -15.10
N ALA A 11 -6.33 10.12 -16.24
CA ALA A 11 -4.93 9.68 -16.37
C ALA A 11 -3.93 10.40 -15.43
N PRO A 12 -3.95 11.74 -15.26
CA PRO A 12 -3.04 12.41 -14.33
C PRO A 12 -3.24 11.95 -12.88
N TYR A 13 -4.50 11.77 -12.46
CA TYR A 13 -4.84 11.28 -11.13
C TYR A 13 -4.35 9.84 -10.91
N HIS A 14 -4.35 9.00 -11.94
CA HIS A 14 -3.79 7.66 -11.87
C HIS A 14 -2.29 7.69 -11.55
N ILE A 15 -1.53 8.54 -12.25
CA ILE A 15 -0.09 8.67 -12.06
C ILE A 15 0.25 9.27 -10.69
N LEU A 16 -0.46 10.32 -10.27
CA LEU A 16 -0.29 10.91 -8.95
C LEU A 16 -0.63 9.91 -7.83
N SER A 17 -1.68 9.11 -8.01
CA SER A 17 -2.05 8.07 -7.04
C SER A 17 -1.00 6.97 -6.97
N TYR A 18 -0.50 6.52 -8.13
CA TYR A 18 0.53 5.49 -8.20
C TYR A 18 1.85 5.97 -7.58
N GLY A 19 2.29 7.19 -7.95
CA GLY A 19 3.49 7.80 -7.40
C GLY A 19 3.39 7.99 -5.89
N THR A 20 2.22 8.39 -5.39
CA THR A 20 1.98 8.52 -3.94
C THR A 20 2.00 7.15 -3.25
N LEU A 21 1.38 6.12 -3.84
CA LEU A 21 1.32 4.76 -3.30
C LEU A 21 2.72 4.16 -3.15
N LEU A 22 3.50 4.19 -4.24
CA LEU A 22 4.87 3.68 -4.28
C LEU A 22 5.79 4.53 -3.39
N GLY A 23 5.77 5.85 -3.55
CA GLY A 23 6.65 6.78 -2.85
C GLY A 23 6.47 6.71 -1.34
N SER A 24 5.22 6.73 -0.86
CA SER A 24 4.95 6.61 0.58
C SER A 24 5.32 5.23 1.13
N SER A 25 5.14 4.15 0.37
CA SER A 25 5.56 2.80 0.78
C SER A 25 7.07 2.71 0.99
N VAL A 26 7.84 3.20 0.02
CA VAL A 26 9.31 3.21 0.07
C VAL A 26 9.79 4.10 1.22
N TYR A 27 9.27 5.33 1.29
CA TYR A 27 9.66 6.29 2.33
C TYR A 27 9.34 5.77 3.73
N GLN A 28 8.12 5.28 3.97
CA GLN A 28 7.73 4.81 5.29
C GLN A 28 8.57 3.61 5.75
N SER A 29 8.76 2.63 4.88
CA SER A 29 9.36 1.34 5.25
C SER A 29 10.89 1.41 5.39
N PHE A 30 11.56 2.09 4.46
CA PHE A 30 13.02 2.06 4.37
C PHE A 30 13.71 3.33 4.85
N ILE A 31 12.99 4.45 4.93
CA ILE A 31 13.57 5.73 5.37
C ILE A 31 13.03 6.06 6.75
N ASN A 32 11.75 6.42 6.85
CA ASN A 32 11.15 6.91 8.09
C ASN A 32 11.23 5.88 9.22
N GLY A 33 10.88 4.62 8.97
CA GLY A 33 10.94 3.54 9.97
C GLY A 33 12.34 3.32 10.54
N ILE A 34 13.34 3.21 9.66
CA ILE A 34 14.74 2.97 10.05
C ILE A 34 15.33 4.18 10.77
N VAL A 35 15.18 5.37 10.20
CA VAL A 35 15.71 6.61 10.78
C VAL A 35 15.05 6.87 12.15
N SER A 36 13.73 6.75 12.25
CA SER A 36 13.02 6.95 13.52
C SER A 36 13.42 5.93 14.58
N TYR A 37 13.61 4.65 14.21
CA TYR A 37 14.04 3.62 15.17
C TYR A 37 15.45 3.89 15.71
N ARG A 38 16.33 4.45 14.89
CA ARG A 38 17.71 4.81 15.29
C ARG A 38 17.78 6.10 16.08
N ALA A 39 16.93 7.08 15.75
CA ALA A 39 16.98 8.42 16.34
C ALA A 39 16.18 8.57 17.64
N LEU A 40 15.15 7.74 17.85
CA LEU A 40 14.24 7.86 18.99
C LEU A 40 14.43 6.74 20.01
N SER A 41 14.12 7.03 21.27
CA SER A 41 13.97 5.97 22.27
C SER A 41 12.81 5.03 21.90
N ARG A 42 12.85 3.76 22.32
CA ARG A 42 11.81 2.77 22.03
C ARG A 42 10.38 3.25 22.36
N PRO A 43 10.11 3.93 23.49
CA PRO A 43 8.79 4.50 23.75
C PRO A 43 8.40 5.61 22.77
N GLN A 44 9.31 6.53 22.44
CA GLN A 44 9.05 7.61 21.48
C GLN A 44 8.79 7.07 20.07
N PHE A 45 9.61 6.11 19.61
CA PHE A 45 9.40 5.41 18.35
C PHE A 45 8.03 4.72 18.32
N SER A 46 7.68 3.99 19.39
CA SER A 46 6.39 3.33 19.55
C SER A 46 5.22 4.32 19.44
N THR A 47 5.32 5.47 20.10
CA THR A 47 4.29 6.53 20.02
C THR A 47 4.17 7.07 18.60
N LEU A 48 5.29 7.42 17.95
CA LEU A 48 5.29 7.93 16.58
C LEU A 48 4.69 6.92 15.59
N GLN A 49 5.11 5.66 15.65
CA GLN A 49 4.59 4.61 14.77
C GLN A 49 3.10 4.34 15.01
N SER A 50 2.64 4.36 16.26
CA SER A 50 1.22 4.18 16.58
C SER A 50 0.34 5.28 16.00
N ALA A 51 0.87 6.49 15.81
CA ALA A 51 0.18 7.60 15.16
C ALA A 51 0.27 7.54 13.62
N LEU A 52 1.44 7.17 13.08
CA LEU A 52 1.67 7.15 11.63
C LEU A 52 1.04 5.95 10.91
N LEU A 53 1.12 4.75 11.49
CA LEU A 53 0.73 3.52 10.80
C LEU A 53 -0.75 3.49 10.39
N PRO A 54 -1.73 3.97 11.19
CA PRO A 54 -3.12 4.04 10.74
C PRO A 54 -3.31 4.96 9.52
N ILE A 55 -2.64 6.10 9.50
CA ILE A 55 -2.67 7.04 8.37
C ILE A 55 -2.05 6.39 7.14
N PHE A 56 -0.86 5.81 7.30
CA PHE A 56 -0.15 5.11 6.24
C PHE A 56 -1.00 3.99 5.64
N PHE A 57 -1.49 3.04 6.44
CA PHE A 57 -2.28 1.92 5.93
C PHE A 57 -3.64 2.35 5.38
N THR A 58 -4.20 3.48 5.83
CA THR A 58 -5.38 4.09 5.19
C THR A 58 -5.06 4.54 3.78
N LEU A 59 -3.97 5.28 3.58
CA LEU A 59 -3.53 5.69 2.24
C LEU A 59 -3.23 4.47 1.36
N GLN A 60 -2.51 3.48 1.89
CA GLN A 60 -2.17 2.26 1.15
C GLN A 60 -3.39 1.39 0.79
N THR A 61 -4.48 1.49 1.55
CA THR A 61 -5.75 0.81 1.24
C THR A 61 -6.59 1.60 0.25
N ALA A 62 -6.63 2.93 0.37
CA ALA A 62 -7.45 3.79 -0.49
C ALA A 62 -6.87 3.98 -1.90
N LEU A 63 -5.56 4.15 -2.02
CA LEU A 63 -4.89 4.46 -3.29
C LEU A 63 -5.07 3.38 -4.37
N PRO A 64 -5.02 2.05 -4.08
CA PRO A 64 -5.33 1.02 -5.08
C PRO A 64 -6.77 1.09 -5.62
N ALA A 65 -7.73 1.49 -4.78
CA ALA A 65 -9.10 1.72 -5.22
C ALA A 65 -9.20 2.96 -6.12
N ILE A 66 -8.48 4.04 -5.78
CA ILE A 66 -8.37 5.23 -6.64
C ILE A 66 -7.70 4.87 -7.97
N LEU A 67 -6.65 4.05 -7.97
CA LEU A 67 -6.02 3.54 -9.19
C LEU A 67 -7.02 2.76 -10.05
N ALA A 68 -7.85 1.91 -9.44
CA ALA A 68 -8.88 1.19 -10.19
C ALA A 68 -9.92 2.14 -10.81
N LEU A 69 -10.34 3.18 -10.09
CA LEU A 69 -11.29 4.19 -10.58
C LEU A 69 -10.71 5.09 -11.68
N THR A 70 -9.41 5.36 -11.61
CA THR A 70 -8.70 6.25 -12.54
C THR A 70 -7.96 5.50 -13.65
N TYR A 71 -8.13 4.18 -13.73
CA TYR A 71 -7.39 3.33 -14.65
C TYR A 71 -7.52 3.80 -16.11
N PRO A 72 -6.39 4.12 -16.80
CA PRO A 72 -6.44 4.59 -18.17
C PRO A 72 -6.73 3.43 -19.12
N GLY A 73 -7.83 3.52 -19.88
CA GLY A 73 -8.11 2.60 -20.97
C GLY A 73 -7.07 2.78 -22.09
N PRO A 74 -6.44 1.71 -22.61
CA PRO A 74 -5.45 1.83 -23.66
C PRO A 74 -6.08 2.44 -24.93
N LEU A 75 -5.37 3.41 -25.53
CA LEU A 75 -5.69 3.89 -26.86
C LEU A 75 -5.17 2.85 -27.85
N THR A 76 -6.05 2.00 -28.36
CA THR A 76 -5.71 1.06 -29.43
C THR A 76 -5.97 1.77 -30.77
N PRO A 77 -4.93 2.06 -31.58
CA PRO A 77 -5.16 2.43 -32.97
C PRO A 77 -5.69 1.19 -33.70
N SER A 78 -6.97 1.19 -34.02
CA SER A 78 -7.57 0.13 -34.83
C SER A 78 -7.65 0.63 -36.28
N PRO A 79 -7.02 -0.05 -37.25
CA PRO A 79 -7.23 0.28 -38.65
C PRO A 79 -8.66 -0.09 -39.03
N SER A 80 -9.56 0.89 -39.15
CA SER A 80 -10.85 0.66 -39.79
C SER A 80 -10.67 0.75 -41.30
N LEU A 81 -10.72 -0.40 -41.97
CA LEU A 81 -10.67 -0.46 -43.43
C LEU A 81 -12.09 -0.17 -43.96
N SER A 82 -12.35 1.09 -44.29
CA SER A 82 -13.50 1.45 -45.13
C SER A 82 -13.02 1.42 -46.58
N SER A 83 -13.79 0.85 -47.50
CA SER A 83 -13.41 0.55 -48.90
C SER A 83 -13.02 1.75 -49.77
N LEU A 84 -12.84 2.94 -49.19
CA LEU A 84 -12.46 4.16 -49.88
C LEU A 84 -11.50 5.08 -49.07
N SER A 85 -11.16 4.75 -47.81
CA SER A 85 -10.28 5.56 -46.96
C SER A 85 -9.75 4.77 -45.76
N THR A 86 -8.44 4.78 -45.55
CA THR A 86 -7.82 4.34 -44.28
C THR A 86 -8.00 5.46 -43.25
N THR A 87 -9.13 5.44 -42.55
CA THR A 87 -9.37 6.38 -41.45
C THR A 87 -8.91 5.70 -40.15
N THR A 88 -7.92 6.25 -39.46
CA THR A 88 -7.50 5.75 -38.15
C THR A 88 -8.56 6.15 -37.12
N THR A 89 -9.50 5.25 -36.81
CA THR A 89 -10.45 5.46 -35.72
C THR A 89 -9.83 4.98 -34.41
N THR A 90 -9.56 5.92 -33.50
CA THR A 90 -9.11 5.61 -32.15
C THR A 90 -10.29 5.05 -31.35
N THR A 91 -10.41 3.73 -31.27
CA THR A 91 -11.36 3.10 -30.35
C THR A 91 -10.83 3.22 -28.92
N ARG A 92 -11.54 3.97 -28.08
CA ARG A 92 -11.18 4.09 -26.66
C ARG A 92 -11.54 2.78 -25.95
N SER A 93 -10.53 2.02 -25.54
CA SER A 93 -10.75 0.82 -24.72
C SER A 93 -11.44 1.18 -23.39
N PRO A 94 -12.13 0.22 -22.75
CA PRO A 94 -12.76 0.45 -21.45
C PRO A 94 -11.74 1.00 -20.44
N SER A 95 -12.07 2.13 -19.80
CA SER A 95 -11.28 2.75 -18.73
C SER A 95 -11.93 2.52 -17.37
N SER A 96 -11.27 2.95 -16.28
CA SER A 96 -11.80 2.85 -14.92
C SER A 96 -12.19 1.41 -14.57
N LEU A 97 -13.26 1.19 -13.79
CA LEU A 97 -13.69 -0.15 -13.37
C LEU A 97 -13.96 -1.12 -14.54
N PRO A 98 -14.68 -0.75 -15.62
CA PRO A 98 -14.82 -1.62 -16.78
C PRO A 98 -13.47 -2.06 -17.39
N GLY A 99 -12.49 -1.15 -17.42
CA GLY A 99 -11.13 -1.46 -17.87
C GLY A 99 -10.40 -2.42 -16.94
N VAL A 100 -10.47 -2.20 -15.63
CA VAL A 100 -9.86 -3.07 -14.63
C VAL A 100 -10.47 -4.49 -14.66
N LEU A 101 -11.80 -4.57 -14.80
CA LEU A 101 -12.54 -5.82 -14.82
C LEU A 101 -12.50 -6.56 -16.17
N ALA A 102 -11.92 -5.94 -17.20
CA ALA A 102 -11.78 -6.57 -18.51
C ALA A 102 -10.98 -7.88 -18.40
N PRO A 103 -11.40 -8.98 -19.07
CA PRO A 103 -10.70 -10.26 -19.00
C PRO A 103 -9.21 -10.18 -19.35
N SER A 104 -8.83 -9.31 -20.29
CA SER A 104 -7.44 -9.07 -20.69
C SER A 104 -6.56 -8.46 -19.59
N ASN A 105 -7.18 -7.77 -18.62
CA ASN A 105 -6.51 -7.05 -17.54
C ASN A 105 -6.56 -7.82 -16.21
N ARG A 106 -7.11 -9.05 -16.20
CA ARG A 106 -7.31 -9.84 -14.98
C ARG A 106 -6.02 -10.08 -14.20
N TRP A 107 -4.94 -10.43 -14.90
CA TRP A 107 -3.66 -10.78 -14.28
C TRP A 107 -2.73 -9.59 -14.11
N SER A 108 -2.78 -8.63 -15.02
CA SER A 108 -1.88 -7.49 -15.08
C SER A 108 -2.36 -6.28 -14.28
N VAL A 109 -3.67 -6.16 -14.02
CA VAL A 109 -4.27 -4.99 -13.36
C VAL A 109 -5.14 -5.39 -12.18
N LEU A 110 -6.18 -6.19 -12.40
CA LEU A 110 -7.15 -6.54 -11.35
C LEU A 110 -6.47 -7.27 -10.20
N LEU A 111 -5.75 -8.36 -10.49
CA LEU A 111 -5.09 -9.16 -9.46
C LEU A 111 -4.08 -8.33 -8.64
N PRO A 112 -3.15 -7.54 -9.24
CA PRO A 112 -2.27 -6.66 -8.48
C PRO A 112 -3.01 -5.65 -7.62
N LEU A 113 -3.96 -4.88 -8.17
CA LEU A 113 -4.68 -3.84 -7.42
C LEU A 113 -5.49 -4.41 -6.26
N THR A 114 -6.19 -5.53 -6.49
CA THR A 114 -6.93 -6.22 -5.43
C THR A 114 -6.00 -6.80 -4.37
N SER A 115 -4.84 -7.34 -4.76
CA SER A 115 -3.85 -7.87 -3.80
C SER A 115 -3.30 -6.77 -2.90
N ILE A 116 -2.90 -5.63 -3.48
CA ILE A 116 -2.40 -4.48 -2.71
C ILE A 116 -3.50 -3.98 -1.76
N PHE A 117 -4.73 -3.85 -2.24
CA PHE A 117 -5.87 -3.44 -1.43
C PHE A 117 -6.09 -4.36 -0.23
N ILE A 118 -6.19 -5.68 -0.45
CA ILE A 118 -6.49 -6.66 0.61
C ILE A 118 -5.36 -6.71 1.63
N LEU A 119 -4.10 -6.77 1.19
CA LEU A 119 -2.94 -6.84 2.10
C LEU A 119 -2.86 -5.60 3.00
N ASN A 120 -3.14 -4.41 2.46
CA ASN A 120 -3.14 -3.18 3.26
C ASN A 120 -4.39 -3.05 4.14
N ALA A 121 -5.56 -3.49 3.68
CA ALA A 121 -6.77 -3.54 4.49
C ALA A 121 -6.61 -4.47 5.70
N LEU A 122 -5.96 -5.63 5.52
CA LEU A 122 -5.62 -6.54 6.62
C LEU A 122 -4.70 -5.86 7.64
N ASN A 123 -3.74 -5.06 7.19
CA ASN A 123 -2.91 -4.27 8.09
C ASN A 123 -3.71 -3.20 8.85
N LEU A 124 -4.55 -2.46 8.13
CA LEU A 124 -5.34 -1.37 8.68
C LEU A 124 -6.36 -1.84 9.72
N PHE A 125 -7.11 -2.89 9.41
CA PHE A 125 -8.26 -3.31 10.21
C PHE A 125 -7.97 -4.46 11.17
N TYR A 126 -6.89 -5.22 10.97
CA TYR A 126 -6.59 -6.40 11.78
C TYR A 126 -5.20 -6.36 12.41
N MET A 127 -4.13 -6.45 11.60
CA MET A 127 -2.78 -6.66 12.14
C MET A 127 -2.29 -5.46 12.96
N GLY A 128 -2.54 -4.23 12.50
CA GLY A 128 -2.22 -3.00 13.21
C GLY A 128 -2.94 -2.92 14.57
N PRO A 129 -4.29 -2.96 14.61
CA PRO A 129 -5.04 -2.93 15.86
C PRO A 129 -4.63 -4.02 16.85
N VAL A 130 -4.39 -5.26 16.39
CA VAL A 130 -3.92 -6.36 17.25
C VAL A 130 -2.52 -6.07 17.81
N THR A 131 -1.61 -5.57 16.98
CA THR A 131 -0.25 -5.20 17.42
C THR A 131 -0.28 -4.11 18.49
N THR A 132 -1.11 -3.08 18.30
CA THR A 132 -1.30 -2.00 19.30
C THR A 132 -1.87 -2.53 20.62
N ARG A 133 -2.81 -3.48 20.58
CA ARG A 133 -3.32 -4.14 21.81
C ARG A 133 -2.20 -4.85 22.56
N ILE A 134 -1.37 -5.63 21.86
CA ILE A 134 -0.22 -6.32 22.47
C ILE A 134 0.79 -5.31 23.03
N MET A 135 1.02 -4.19 22.36
CA MET A 135 1.88 -3.11 22.88
C MET A 135 1.35 -2.54 24.20
N LYS A 136 0.03 -2.33 24.32
CA LYS A 136 -0.62 -1.90 25.57
C LYS A 136 -0.51 -2.96 26.67
N GLU A 137 -0.74 -4.23 26.34
CA GLU A 137 -0.57 -5.35 27.27
C GLU A 137 0.86 -5.42 27.81
N ARG A 138 1.87 -5.30 26.93
CA ARG A 138 3.28 -5.22 27.37
C ARG A 138 3.51 -4.07 28.32
N LYS A 139 3.00 -2.87 28.01
CA LYS A 139 3.15 -1.69 28.87
C LYS A 139 2.56 -1.91 30.26
N HIS A 140 1.39 -2.55 30.36
CA HIS A 140 0.81 -2.91 31.65
C HIS A 140 1.66 -3.94 32.40
N GLN A 141 2.20 -4.92 31.68
CA GLN A 141 3.11 -5.92 32.26
C GLN A 141 4.41 -5.28 32.75
N GLU A 142 4.93 -4.23 32.12
CA GLU A 142 6.11 -3.50 32.62
C GLU A 142 5.87 -2.92 34.02
N THR A 143 4.67 -2.39 34.28
CA THR A 143 4.29 -1.85 35.59
C THR A 143 4.21 -2.97 36.64
N ARG A 144 3.71 -4.15 36.26
CA ARG A 144 3.61 -5.32 37.16
C ARG A 144 4.97 -5.92 37.49
N ASP A 145 5.84 -6.00 36.49
CA ASP A 145 7.16 -6.61 36.62
C ASP A 145 8.22 -5.63 37.18
N GLY A 146 7.92 -4.33 37.18
CA GLY A 146 8.91 -3.28 37.50
C GLY A 146 10.07 -3.22 36.50
N LYS A 147 9.90 -3.82 35.30
CA LYS A 147 10.96 -4.02 34.30
C LYS A 147 10.40 -3.84 32.89
N ARG A 148 11.14 -3.15 32.02
CA ARG A 148 10.65 -2.83 30.67
C ARG A 148 10.75 -4.04 29.74
N TYR A 149 9.89 -4.12 28.73
CA TYR A 149 9.83 -5.27 27.81
C TYR A 149 11.08 -5.42 26.94
N TYR A 150 11.96 -4.42 26.93
CA TYR A 150 13.15 -4.31 26.10
C TYR A 150 14.45 -4.20 26.90
N ASP A 151 14.39 -4.30 28.23
CA ASP A 151 15.59 -4.38 29.06
C ASP A 151 16.25 -5.77 28.92
N ALA A 152 17.50 -5.92 29.34
CA ALA A 152 18.16 -7.23 29.35
C ALA A 152 17.41 -8.23 30.25
N GLY A 153 17.41 -9.51 29.89
CA GLY A 153 16.69 -10.57 30.61
C GLY A 153 17.18 -10.84 32.04
N PRO A 154 16.57 -11.79 32.76
CA PRO A 154 15.36 -12.52 32.38
C PRO A 154 14.09 -11.64 32.50
N HIS A 155 13.05 -11.98 31.76
CA HIS A 155 11.72 -11.38 31.90
C HIS A 155 10.76 -12.37 32.57
N SER A 156 9.59 -11.90 33.02
CA SER A 156 8.53 -12.80 33.45
C SER A 156 8.07 -13.68 32.27
N LYS A 157 7.58 -14.89 32.55
CA LYS A 157 6.99 -15.79 31.54
C LYS A 157 5.89 -15.10 30.73
N GLU A 158 5.12 -14.22 31.38
CA GLU A 158 4.06 -13.46 30.73
C GLU A 158 4.61 -12.41 29.76
N MET A 159 5.64 -11.65 30.16
CA MET A 159 6.31 -10.71 29.27
C MET A 159 6.96 -11.41 28.06
N GLU A 160 7.57 -12.57 28.25
CA GLU A 160 8.12 -13.38 27.15
C GLU A 160 7.03 -13.81 26.16
N ARG A 161 5.88 -14.29 26.68
CA ARG A 161 4.70 -14.63 25.87
C ARG A 161 4.21 -13.43 25.06
N LEU A 162 4.13 -12.25 25.67
CA LEU A 162 3.71 -11.02 25.01
C LEU A 162 4.72 -10.56 23.95
N ASN A 163 6.03 -10.63 24.23
CA ASN A 163 7.09 -10.33 23.27
C ASN A 163 7.05 -11.27 22.07
N GLY A 164 6.81 -12.57 22.27
CA GLY A 164 6.64 -13.53 21.18
C GLY A 164 5.38 -13.29 20.34
N ARG A 165 4.26 -12.89 20.97
CA ARG A 165 3.04 -12.47 20.24
C ARG A 165 3.28 -11.20 19.44
N PHE A 166 3.96 -10.21 20.04
CA PHE A 166 4.32 -8.97 19.36
C PHE A 166 5.20 -9.23 18.14
N GLY A 167 6.28 -10.01 18.29
CA GLY A 167 7.19 -10.33 17.19
C GLY A 167 6.48 -10.98 16.00
N ARG A 168 5.59 -11.95 16.26
CA ARG A 168 4.79 -12.59 15.21
C ARG A 168 3.85 -11.62 14.50
N MET A 169 3.07 -10.83 15.23
CA MET A 169 2.11 -9.90 14.63
C MET A 169 2.78 -8.74 13.89
N HIS A 170 3.82 -8.17 14.49
CA HIS A 170 4.63 -7.13 13.85
C HIS A 170 5.33 -7.65 12.59
N GLY A 171 5.92 -8.85 12.66
CA GLY A 171 6.54 -9.50 11.50
C GLY A 171 5.55 -9.81 10.37
N ALA A 172 4.36 -10.31 10.69
CA ALA A 172 3.30 -10.54 9.69
C ALA A 172 2.85 -9.24 9.01
N SER A 173 2.69 -8.16 9.79
CA SER A 173 2.37 -6.83 9.27
C SER A 173 3.47 -6.29 8.34
N ALA A 174 4.74 -6.41 8.74
CA ALA A 174 5.87 -5.99 7.93
C ALA A 174 5.98 -6.81 6.61
N LEU A 175 5.79 -8.13 6.68
CA LEU A 175 5.84 -9.01 5.51
C LEU A 175 4.74 -8.69 4.51
N THR A 176 3.49 -8.55 4.97
CA THR A 176 2.36 -8.23 4.09
C THR A 176 2.53 -6.86 3.43
N ASN A 177 3.06 -5.88 4.14
CA ASN A 177 3.42 -4.58 3.57
C ASN A 177 4.54 -4.69 2.51
N LEU A 178 5.56 -5.52 2.75
CA LEU A 178 6.64 -5.75 1.79
C LEU A 178 6.14 -6.45 0.52
N VAL A 179 5.27 -7.46 0.66
CA VAL A 179 4.61 -8.12 -0.48
C VAL A 179 3.77 -7.13 -1.27
N ALA A 180 2.96 -6.29 -0.59
CA ALA A 180 2.16 -5.26 -1.24
C ALA A 180 3.02 -4.25 -2.02
N LEU A 181 4.18 -3.86 -1.48
CA LEU A 181 5.14 -3.03 -2.19
C LEU A 181 5.69 -3.74 -3.44
N GLY A 182 6.08 -5.01 -3.33
CA GLY A 182 6.54 -5.78 -4.49
C GLY A 182 5.49 -5.85 -5.60
N VAL A 183 4.23 -6.10 -5.24
CA VAL A 183 3.10 -6.10 -6.19
C VAL A 183 2.86 -4.70 -6.77
N THR A 184 3.04 -3.63 -5.99
CA THR A 184 2.94 -2.24 -6.46
C THR A 184 4.00 -1.95 -7.52
N VAL A 185 5.24 -2.42 -7.33
CA VAL A 185 6.31 -2.28 -8.33
C VAL A 185 5.97 -3.04 -9.62
N VAL A 186 5.48 -4.27 -9.51
CA VAL A 186 5.04 -5.06 -10.68
C VAL A 186 3.91 -4.34 -11.43
N TYR A 187 2.92 -3.79 -10.71
CA TYR A 187 1.86 -2.98 -11.32
C TYR A 187 2.42 -1.75 -12.05
N GLY A 188 3.46 -1.11 -11.50
CA GLY A 188 4.17 -0.03 -12.15
C GLY A 188 4.76 -0.38 -13.52
N VAL A 189 5.31 -1.59 -13.65
CA VAL A 189 5.83 -2.09 -14.94
C VAL A 189 4.68 -2.24 -15.94
N VAL A 190 3.55 -2.83 -15.53
CA VAL A 190 2.34 -2.91 -16.38
C VAL A 190 1.82 -1.54 -16.78
N LEU A 191 1.89 -0.56 -15.88
CA LEU A 191 1.45 0.80 -16.16
C LEU A 191 2.34 1.48 -17.21
N SER A 192 3.63 1.11 -17.30
CA SER A 192 4.56 1.70 -18.27
C SER A 192 4.21 1.40 -19.73
N GLU A 193 3.50 0.29 -20.01
CA GLU A 193 3.00 -0.05 -21.36
C GLU A 193 1.88 0.91 -21.84
N ARG A 194 1.46 1.84 -20.98
CA ARG A 194 0.29 2.73 -21.19
C ARG A 194 0.66 4.21 -21.16
N LEU A 195 1.95 4.52 -20.99
CA LEU A 195 2.53 5.86 -21.02
C LEU A 195 3.15 6.13 -22.39
#